data_AF-A0ABD3XZU0-F1
#
_entry.id   AF-A0ABD3XZU0-F1
#
_cell.length_a   1.000
_cell.length_b   1.000
_cell.length_c   1.000
_cell.angle_alpha   90.00
_cell.angle_beta   90.00
_cell.angle_gamma   90.00
#
_symmetry.space_group_name_H-M   'P 1'
#
loop_
_entity.id
_entity.type
_entity.pdbx_description
1 polymer ?
#
loop_
_entity_poly.entity_id
_entity_poly.type
_entity_poly.pdbx_seq_one_letter_code
_entity_poly.pdbx_strand_id
1 'polypeptide(L)'
;MVPSYFFFYLMEASAYNAYVIARDTNPERVKTMWPTFQNYLKDLVASLVGDTRAGKAAALVPEPARGTVQHTIEKMFEKKKTCHECSLAAEPGARRGVTKFGCRECNVPVHTECQAKHITRCINA
;
A
#
# COMPACT_ATOMS: atom_id res chain seq x y z
N MET A 1 -23.04 40.01 3.00
CA MET A 1 -21.95 39.35 2.25
C MET A 1 -20.65 39.72 2.92
N VAL A 2 -19.92 38.77 3.50
CA VAL A 2 -18.55 39.04 3.97
C VAL A 2 -17.68 39.20 2.73
N PRO A 3 -16.97 40.32 2.56
CA PRO A 3 -16.11 40.50 1.42
C PRO A 3 -15.03 39.42 1.40
N SER A 4 -14.77 38.84 0.23
CA SER A 4 -13.79 37.75 0.06
C SER A 4 -12.40 38.09 0.60
N TYR A 5 -12.01 39.36 0.60
CA TYR A 5 -10.74 39.83 1.18
C TYR A 5 -10.63 39.54 2.69
N PHE A 6 -11.73 39.61 3.43
CA PHE A 6 -11.73 39.41 4.87
C PHE A 6 -11.51 37.93 5.21
N PHE A 7 -12.07 37.04 4.40
CA PHE A 7 -11.84 35.61 4.52
C PHE A 7 -10.37 35.25 4.30
N PHE A 8 -9.75 35.74 3.21
CA PHE A 8 -8.34 35.46 2.94
C PHE A 8 -7.42 36.07 4.00
N TYR A 9 -7.72 37.26 4.48
CA TYR A 9 -6.99 37.89 5.57
C TYR A 9 -7.02 37.06 6.85
N LEU A 10 -8.20 36.57 7.25
CA LEU A 10 -8.33 35.72 8.44
C LEU A 10 -7.58 34.38 8.28
N MET A 11 -7.60 33.79 7.08
CA MET A 11 -6.84 32.57 6.79
C MET A 11 -5.34 32.81 6.96
N GLU A 12 -4.80 33.91 6.41
CA GLU A 12 -3.39 34.27 6.54
C GLU A 12 -2.99 34.56 7.99
N ALA A 13 -3.81 35.34 8.70
CA ALA A 13 -3.58 35.66 10.12
C ALA A 13 -3.57 34.39 11.00
N SER A 14 -4.49 33.45 10.75
CA SER A 14 -4.56 32.18 11.49
C SER A 14 -3.32 31.31 11.26
N ALA A 15 -2.87 31.19 10.00
CA ALA A 15 -1.67 30.42 9.66
C ALA A 15 -0.41 31.04 10.28
N TYR A 16 -0.31 32.37 10.27
CA TYR A 16 0.81 33.07 10.88
C TYR A 16 0.86 32.87 12.40
N ASN A 17 -0.29 32.97 13.08
CA ASN A 17 -0.37 32.72 14.52
C ASN A 17 0.03 31.28 14.88
N ALA A 18 -0.39 30.30 14.08
CA ALA A 18 0.01 28.90 14.28
C ALA A 18 1.53 28.70 14.11
N TYR A 19 2.15 29.38 13.15
CA TYR A 19 3.61 29.37 12.97
C TYR A 19 4.36 29.97 14.17
N VAL A 20 3.87 31.08 14.72
CA VAL A 20 4.45 31.71 15.92
C VAL A 20 4.37 30.77 17.12
N ILE A 21 3.20 30.17 17.37
CA ILE A 21 3.02 29.20 18.47
C ILE A 21 3.96 28.01 18.30
N ALA A 22 4.07 27.46 17.08
CA ALA A 22 4.97 26.35 16.80
C ALA A 22 6.44 26.71 17.09
N ARG A 23 6.85 27.93 16.73
CA ARG A 23 8.21 28.45 16.97
C ARG A 23 8.50 28.62 18.46
N ASP A 24 7.53 29.12 19.22
CA ASP A 24 7.70 29.38 20.65
C ASP A 24 7.67 28.06 21.45
N THR A 25 6.88 27.08 21.00
CA THR A 25 6.76 25.77 21.67
C THR A 25 7.92 24.83 21.33
N ASN A 26 8.42 24.86 20.09
CA ASN A 26 9.45 23.93 19.59
C ASN A 26 10.49 24.64 18.69
N PRO A 27 11.31 25.56 19.24
CA PRO A 27 12.17 26.44 18.46
C PRO A 27 13.19 25.69 17.60
N GLU A 28 13.80 24.62 18.12
CA GLU A 28 14.81 23.84 17.39
C GLU A 28 14.21 23.05 16.22
N ARG A 29 12.98 22.55 16.39
CA ARG A 29 12.24 21.87 15.31
C ARG A 29 11.82 22.85 14.23
N VAL A 30 11.37 24.05 14.60
CA VAL A 30 10.98 25.07 13.63
C VAL A 30 12.18 25.60 12.84
N LYS A 31 13.32 25.86 13.49
CA LYS A 31 14.56 26.26 12.79
C LYS A 31 15.00 25.25 11.73
N THR A 32 14.82 23.96 12.01
CA THR A 32 15.25 22.89 11.09
C THR A 32 14.21 22.59 10.01
N MET A 33 12.92 22.48 10.36
CA MET A 33 11.85 22.10 9.42
C MET A 33 11.27 23.30 8.67
N TRP A 34 11.05 24.42 9.35
CA TRP A 34 10.36 25.60 8.82
C TRP A 34 11.12 26.89 9.16
N PRO A 35 12.33 27.11 8.62
CA PRO A 35 13.14 28.29 8.95
C PRO A 35 12.49 29.61 8.52
N THR A 36 11.46 29.55 7.66
CA THR A 36 10.66 30.70 7.25
C THR A 36 9.18 30.33 7.29
N PHE A 37 8.32 31.34 7.43
CA PHE A 37 6.86 31.17 7.35
C PHE A 37 6.41 30.55 6.01
N GLN A 38 7.12 30.85 4.91
CA GLN A 38 6.83 30.27 3.60
C GLN A 38 7.05 28.74 3.57
N ASN A 39 8.05 28.23 4.29
CA ASN A 39 8.29 26.79 4.38
C ASN A 39 7.20 26.12 5.22
N TYR A 40 6.78 26.76 6.31
CA TYR A 40 5.64 26.32 7.11
C TYR A 40 4.35 26.26 6.28
N LEU A 41 4.06 27.31 5.51
CA LEU A 41 2.87 27.35 4.65
C LEU A 41 2.87 26.24 3.59
N LYS A 42 4.01 25.94 2.96
CA LYS A 42 4.11 24.85 1.97
C LYS A 42 3.75 23.50 2.59
N ASP A 43 4.25 23.23 3.79
CA ASP A 43 3.99 21.98 4.51
C ASP A 43 2.55 21.90 5.03
N LEU A 44 2.01 23.02 5.52
CA LEU A 44 0.62 23.16 5.92
C LEU A 44 -0.34 22.92 4.73
N VAL A 45 -0.05 23.51 3.57
CA VAL A 45 -0.81 23.27 2.34
C VAL A 45 -0.68 21.83 1.87
N ALA A 46 0.52 21.23 1.91
CA ALA A 46 0.71 19.83 1.56
C ALA A 46 -0.13 18.90 2.45
N SER A 47 -0.18 19.19 3.75
CA SER A 47 -0.98 18.44 4.73
C SER A 47 -2.49 18.61 4.49
N LEU A 48 -2.96 19.83 4.24
CA LEU A 48 -4.39 20.12 4.01
C LEU A 48 -4.87 19.67 2.61
N VAL A 49 -4.00 19.74 1.59
CA VAL A 49 -4.33 19.39 0.20
C VAL A 49 -4.11 17.89 -0.08
N GLY A 50 -3.19 17.23 0.62
CA GLY A 50 -2.98 15.78 0.53
C GLY A 50 -4.26 14.99 0.74
N ASP A 51 -5.06 15.37 1.74
CA ASP A 51 -6.36 14.76 2.03
C ASP A 51 -7.43 15.07 0.97
N THR A 52 -7.38 16.25 0.33
CA THR A 52 -8.37 16.61 -0.70
C THR A 52 -8.04 16.05 -2.09
N ARG A 53 -6.77 15.74 -2.39
CA ARG A 53 -6.38 15.02 -3.63
C ARG A 53 -6.79 13.56 -3.59
N ALA A 54 -6.84 12.94 -2.41
CA ALA A 54 -7.44 11.61 -2.26
C ALA A 54 -8.94 11.61 -2.59
N GLY A 55 -9.65 12.73 -2.34
CA GLY A 55 -11.09 12.86 -2.63
C GLY A 55 -11.47 13.48 -3.99
N LYS A 56 -10.55 14.21 -4.66
CA LYS A 56 -10.79 14.90 -5.95
C LYS A 56 -10.15 14.24 -7.16
N ALA A 57 -9.44 13.12 -7.00
CA ALA A 57 -9.40 12.19 -8.10
C ALA A 57 -10.86 11.81 -8.37
N ALA A 58 -11.39 12.19 -9.54
CA ALA A 58 -12.48 11.40 -10.11
C ALA A 58 -12.06 9.95 -9.90
N ALA A 59 -12.95 9.13 -9.37
CA ALA A 59 -12.71 7.70 -9.32
C ALA A 59 -12.62 7.19 -10.77
N LEU A 60 -11.50 7.46 -11.46
CA LEU A 60 -10.68 6.39 -11.96
C LEU A 60 -10.45 5.53 -10.73
N VAL A 61 -11.44 4.68 -10.46
CA VAL A 61 -11.27 3.48 -9.68
C VAL A 61 -9.92 2.97 -10.19
N PRO A 62 -8.85 2.99 -9.37
CA PRO A 62 -7.74 2.13 -9.68
C PRO A 62 -8.42 0.78 -9.65
N GLU A 63 -8.73 0.25 -10.85
CA GLU A 63 -9.41 -0.99 -11.11
C GLU A 63 -9.12 -1.90 -9.93
N PRO A 64 -10.12 -2.14 -9.04
CA PRO A 64 -9.92 -2.35 -7.61
C PRO A 64 -8.75 -3.27 -7.49
N ALA A 65 -7.55 -2.73 -7.16
CA ALA A 65 -6.28 -3.38 -7.50
C ALA A 65 -6.51 -4.83 -7.24
N ARG A 66 -6.77 -5.61 -8.31
CA ARG A 66 -7.13 -7.01 -8.13
C ARG A 66 -5.90 -7.43 -7.40
N GLY A 67 -6.05 -7.75 -6.12
CA GLY A 67 -4.96 -8.22 -5.31
C GLY A 67 -4.57 -9.45 -6.06
N THR A 68 -3.62 -9.28 -6.98
CA THR A 68 -2.88 -10.36 -7.55
C THR A 68 -2.10 -10.70 -6.32
N VAL A 69 -2.70 -11.57 -5.51
CA VAL A 69 -1.97 -12.39 -4.57
C VAL A 69 -0.99 -13.07 -5.51
N GLN A 70 0.17 -12.45 -5.68
CA GLN A 70 1.16 -12.91 -6.63
C GLN A 70 1.71 -14.14 -5.96
N HIS A 71 1.19 -15.30 -6.33
CA HIS A 71 1.74 -16.57 -5.87
C HIS A 71 3.02 -16.81 -6.68
N THR A 72 4.15 -16.53 -6.05
CA THR A 72 5.47 -16.71 -6.63
C THR A 72 5.92 -18.15 -6.41
N ILE A 73 6.12 -18.88 -7.52
CA ILE A 73 6.67 -20.24 -7.45
C ILE A 73 8.20 -20.17 -7.54
N GLU A 74 8.85 -20.56 -6.45
CA GLU A 74 10.31 -20.58 -6.37
C GLU A 74 10.80 -21.94 -5.84
N LYS A 75 12.11 -22.19 -5.98
CA LYS A 75 12.72 -23.44 -5.52
C LYS A 75 12.88 -23.41 -3.99
N MET A 76 11.83 -23.81 -3.27
CA MET A 76 11.79 -23.77 -1.80
C MET A 76 12.37 -25.02 -1.11
N PHE A 77 12.47 -26.16 -1.80
CA PHE A 77 12.79 -27.44 -1.15
C PHE A 77 14.04 -28.12 -1.74
N GLU A 78 14.94 -28.57 -0.86
CA GLU A 78 16.15 -29.33 -1.26
C GLU A 78 15.81 -30.74 -1.75
N LYS A 79 14.87 -31.40 -1.06
CA LYS A 79 14.32 -32.72 -1.40
C LYS A 79 12.99 -32.57 -2.13
N LYS A 80 12.70 -33.52 -3.03
CA LYS A 80 11.43 -33.56 -3.77
C LYS A 80 10.28 -33.83 -2.77
N LYS A 81 9.28 -32.95 -2.74
CA LYS A 81 8.03 -33.08 -1.96
C LYS A 81 6.86 -33.33 -2.90
N THR A 82 5.80 -33.94 -2.41
CA THR A 82 4.57 -34.15 -3.19
C THR A 82 3.91 -32.81 -3.49
N CYS A 83 3.58 -32.54 -4.75
CA CYS A 83 2.86 -31.33 -5.15
C CYS A 83 1.46 -31.34 -4.56
N HIS A 84 1.07 -30.23 -3.93
CA HIS A 84 -0.22 -30.03 -3.28
C HIS A 84 -1.37 -30.17 -4.28
N GLU A 85 -1.28 -29.50 -5.43
CA GLU A 85 -2.30 -29.55 -6.47
C GLU A 85 -2.45 -30.96 -7.08
N CYS A 86 -1.33 -31.64 -7.35
CA CYS A 86 -1.38 -33.03 -7.82
C CYS A 86 -1.93 -33.98 -6.76
N SER A 87 -1.69 -33.70 -5.48
CA SER A 87 -2.23 -34.51 -4.39
C SER A 87 -3.74 -34.36 -4.24
N LEU A 88 -4.28 -33.19 -4.58
CA LEU A 88 -5.73 -32.93 -4.54
C LEU A 88 -6.46 -33.46 -5.77
N ALA A 89 -5.78 -33.58 -6.91
CA ALA A 89 -6.36 -34.10 -8.15
C ALA A 89 -6.21 -35.62 -8.34
N ALA A 90 -5.36 -36.28 -7.54
CA ALA A 90 -5.08 -37.70 -7.69
C ALA A 90 -6.17 -38.57 -7.06
N GLU A 91 -6.63 -39.59 -7.79
CA GLU A 91 -7.46 -40.66 -7.24
C GLU A 91 -6.72 -41.44 -6.14
N PRO A 92 -7.45 -42.06 -5.19
CA PRO A 92 -6.84 -42.91 -4.16
C PRO A 92 -6.01 -44.03 -4.80
N GLY A 93 -4.69 -44.01 -4.58
CA GLY A 93 -3.76 -45.01 -5.12
C GLY A 93 -2.95 -44.57 -6.34
N ALA A 94 -3.28 -43.43 -6.97
CA ALA A 94 -2.48 -42.90 -8.08
C ALA A 94 -1.14 -42.30 -7.61
N ARG A 95 -0.10 -42.44 -8.45
CA ARG A 95 1.21 -41.83 -8.20
C ARG A 95 1.08 -40.30 -8.23
N ARG A 96 1.44 -39.66 -7.12
CA ARG A 96 1.39 -38.19 -7.00
C ARG A 96 2.67 -37.57 -7.56
N GLY A 97 2.52 -36.48 -8.31
CA GLY A 97 3.66 -35.71 -8.81
C GLY A 97 4.48 -35.11 -7.67
N VAL A 98 5.81 -35.12 -7.81
CA VAL A 98 6.75 -34.56 -6.83
C VAL A 98 7.53 -33.38 -7.41
N THR A 99 7.83 -32.38 -6.59
CA THR A 99 8.44 -31.10 -6.98
C THR A 99 9.46 -30.63 -5.94
N LYS A 100 10.42 -29.80 -6.37
CA LYS A 100 11.29 -29.02 -5.47
C LYS A 100 10.84 -27.56 -5.33
N PHE A 101 9.85 -27.16 -6.12
CA PHE A 101 9.29 -25.82 -6.16
C PHE A 101 8.10 -25.71 -5.21
N GLY A 102 7.84 -24.50 -4.73
CA GLY A 102 6.73 -24.19 -3.85
C GLY A 102 6.23 -22.76 -4.06
N CYS A 103 4.99 -22.51 -3.66
CA CYS A 103 4.46 -21.16 -3.56
C CYS A 103 4.99 -20.52 -2.28
N ARG A 104 5.68 -19.39 -2.40
CA ARG A 104 6.28 -18.66 -1.29
C ARG A 104 5.22 -18.18 -0.29
N GLU A 105 4.09 -17.72 -0.80
CA GLU A 105 3.02 -17.08 -0.04
C GLU A 105 2.18 -18.11 0.72
N CYS A 106 1.95 -19.29 0.12
CA CYS A 106 1.20 -20.38 0.75
C CYS A 106 2.10 -21.39 1.48
N ASN A 107 3.42 -21.31 1.32
CA ASN A 107 4.41 -22.24 1.85
C ASN A 107 4.10 -23.72 1.54
N VAL A 108 3.56 -24.00 0.36
CA VAL A 108 3.20 -25.35 -0.09
C VAL A 108 3.99 -25.78 -1.33
N PRO A 109 4.35 -27.06 -1.45
CA PRO A 109 4.99 -27.61 -2.65
C PRO A 109 4.03 -27.58 -3.84
N VAL A 110 4.42 -26.92 -4.92
CA VAL A 110 3.62 -26.76 -6.14
C VAL A 110 4.55 -26.84 -7.36
N HIS A 111 4.17 -27.56 -8.42
CA HIS A 111 4.90 -27.50 -9.69
C HIS A 111 4.71 -26.14 -10.34
N THR A 112 5.69 -25.68 -11.11
CA THR A 112 5.53 -24.49 -11.98
C THR A 112 4.31 -24.62 -12.90
N GLU A 113 4.06 -25.81 -13.43
CA GLU A 113 2.87 -26.12 -14.26
C GLU A 113 1.54 -26.08 -13.49
N CYS A 114 1.58 -26.30 -12.17
CA CYS A 114 0.40 -26.26 -11.31
C CYS A 114 0.10 -24.86 -10.75
N GLN A 115 0.94 -23.85 -11.07
CA GLN A 115 0.83 -22.50 -10.53
C GLN A 115 -0.53 -21.85 -10.81
N ALA A 116 -1.03 -21.93 -12.05
CA ALA A 116 -2.31 -21.33 -12.41
C ALA A 116 -3.47 -21.94 -11.60
N LYS A 117 -3.50 -23.28 -11.46
CA LYS A 117 -4.51 -23.99 -10.66
C LYS A 117 -4.44 -23.58 -9.18
N HIS A 118 -3.23 -23.48 -8.65
CA HIS A 118 -2.98 -23.03 -7.29
C HIS A 118 -3.51 -21.61 -7.05
N ILE A 119 -3.18 -20.65 -7.91
CA ILE A 119 -3.66 -19.26 -7.83
C ILE A 119 -5.18 -19.21 -7.87
N THR A 120 -5.80 -19.88 -8.85
CA THR A 120 -7.27 -19.89 -8.97
C THR A 120 -7.93 -20.47 -7.72
N ARG A 121 -7.34 -21.53 -7.13
CA ARG A 121 -7.85 -22.12 -5.89
C ARG A 121 -7.68 -21.19 -4.70
N CYS A 122 -6.56 -20.48 -4.57
CA CYS A 122 -6.32 -19.53 -3.49
C CYS A 122 -7.16 -18.25 -3.56
N ILE A 123 -7.55 -17.82 -4.77
CA ILE A 123 -8.45 -16.67 -4.97
C ILE A 123 -9.90 -17.04 -4.62
N ASN A 124 -10.29 -18.30 -4.84
CA ASN A 124 -11.67 -18.78 -4.69
C ASN A 124 -11.94 -19.51 -3.35
N ALA A 125 -10.92 -19.68 -2.50
CA ALA A 125 -11.02 -20.33 -1.19
C ALA A 125 -11.33 -19.30 -0.09
#